data_AF-A0A955VJM6-F1
#
_entry.id   AF-A0A955VJM6-F1
#
_cell.length_a   1.000
_cell.length_b   1.000
_cell.length_c   1.000
_cell.angle_alpha   90.00
_cell.angle_beta   90.00
_cell.angle_gamma   90.00
#
_symmetry.space_group_name_H-M   'P 1'
#
loop_
_entity.id
_entity.type
_entity.pdbx_description
1 polymer ?
#
loop_
_entity_poly.entity_id
_entity_poly.type
_entity_poly.pdbx_seq_one_letter_code
_entity_poly.pdbx_strand_id
1 'polypeptide(L)'
;RVSVSLAFSDAATAKAIEPNVASPRRRLQTIKRLADAGIPVGVMLAPVIPGLNDNQIPEILERAREAGARSASMILLRLPEAVDAVFESRLRETLPLRADRVLHQLEACRGGKRHTPSFGKRMTGSGARWRAIEQLFEKSVERLGFEGHEPMPEPSPFRRASQPRQLALFA
;
A
#
# COMPACT_ATOMS: atom_id res chain seq x y z
N ARG A 1 0.76 2.48 -16.45
CA ARG A 1 0.37 3.11 -15.17
C ARG A 1 1.41 2.83 -14.10
N VAL A 2 1.53 3.69 -13.10
CA VAL A 2 2.43 3.53 -11.93
C VAL A 2 1.58 3.58 -10.67
N SER A 3 1.92 2.78 -9.66
CA SER A 3 1.29 2.88 -8.33
C SER A 3 2.31 3.34 -7.30
N VAL A 4 1.95 4.31 -6.47
CA VAL A 4 2.81 4.83 -5.39
C VAL A 4 2.17 4.50 -4.04
N SER A 5 2.93 3.80 -3.18
CA SER A 5 2.45 3.46 -1.84
C SER A 5 2.46 4.69 -0.93
N LEU A 6 1.32 5.03 -0.32
CA LEU A 6 1.18 6.12 0.64
C LEU A 6 0.40 5.60 1.86
N ALA A 7 1.14 5.17 2.90
CA ALA A 7 0.54 4.52 4.06
C ALA A 7 0.17 5.50 5.20
N PHE A 8 0.70 6.72 5.20
CA PHE A 8 0.51 7.69 6.28
C PHE A 8 0.28 9.09 5.71
N SER A 9 -0.58 9.88 6.36
CA SER A 9 -0.79 11.29 6.03
C SER A 9 0.21 12.22 6.73
N ASP A 10 0.73 11.83 7.90
CA ASP A 10 1.64 12.63 8.71
C ASP A 10 3.08 12.09 8.75
N ALA A 11 4.05 13.00 8.85
CA ALA A 11 5.46 12.64 8.78
C ALA A 11 6.00 11.98 10.07
N ALA A 12 5.38 12.24 11.22
CA ALA A 12 5.86 11.74 12.51
C ALA A 12 5.59 10.24 12.64
N THR A 13 4.33 9.83 12.40
CA THR A 13 3.94 8.40 12.38
C THR A 13 4.67 7.66 11.26
N ALA A 14 4.79 8.28 10.08
CA ALA A 14 5.53 7.69 8.97
C ALA A 14 7.00 7.44 9.34
N LYS A 15 7.68 8.39 10.01
CA LYS A 15 9.08 8.22 10.42
C LYS A 15 9.24 7.16 11.50
N ALA A 16 8.27 7.00 12.39
CA ALA A 16 8.29 5.96 13.43
C ALA A 16 8.22 4.55 12.83
N ILE A 17 7.37 4.35 11.80
CA ILE A 17 7.18 3.03 11.18
C ILE A 17 8.14 2.78 10.02
N GLU A 18 8.41 3.80 9.21
CA GLU A 18 9.21 3.73 7.99
C GLU A 18 10.31 4.83 8.01
N PRO A 19 11.34 4.73 8.87
CA PRO A 19 12.34 5.80 9.05
C PRO A 19 13.23 6.04 7.82
N ASN A 20 13.44 5.01 6.99
CA ASN A 20 14.42 4.99 5.92
C ASN A 20 13.80 5.13 4.51
N VAL A 21 12.56 5.59 4.42
CA VAL A 21 11.84 5.74 3.15
C VAL A 21 11.43 7.19 2.90
N ALA A 22 11.02 7.48 1.66
CA ALA A 22 10.52 8.80 1.32
C ALA A 22 9.30 9.17 2.17
N SER A 23 9.33 10.38 2.75
CA SER A 23 8.23 10.97 3.52
C SER A 23 6.92 11.04 2.72
N PRO A 24 5.73 11.05 3.36
CA PRO A 24 4.44 11.23 2.69
C PRO A 24 4.41 12.39 1.68
N ARG A 25 4.94 13.56 2.07
CA ARG A 25 5.04 14.75 1.20
C ARG A 25 5.80 14.47 -0.10
N ARG A 26 6.94 13.79 -0.02
CA ARG A 26 7.74 13.44 -1.21
C ARG A 26 7.00 12.45 -2.11
N ARG A 27 6.27 11.50 -1.55
CA ARG A 27 5.46 10.54 -2.32
C ARG A 27 4.31 11.25 -3.05
N LEU A 28 3.63 12.19 -2.40
CA LEU A 28 2.62 13.05 -3.03
C LEU A 28 3.21 13.90 -4.16
N GLN A 29 4.41 14.46 -3.96
CA GLN A 29 5.13 15.16 -5.04
C GLN A 29 5.47 14.24 -6.21
N THR A 30 5.84 12.98 -5.95
CA THR A 30 6.03 11.98 -7.01
C THR A 30 4.74 11.71 -7.77
N ILE A 31 3.62 11.51 -7.06
CA ILE A 31 2.29 11.33 -7.69
C ILE A 31 1.99 12.52 -8.59
N LYS A 32 2.12 13.75 -8.08
CA LYS A 32 1.89 14.98 -8.84
C LYS A 32 2.76 15.08 -10.09
N ARG A 33 4.08 14.87 -9.98
CA ARG A 33 4.98 14.98 -11.12
C ARG A 33 4.66 13.96 -12.22
N LEU A 34 4.31 12.74 -11.83
CA LEU A 34 3.91 11.71 -12.79
C LEU A 34 2.57 12.05 -13.45
N ALA A 35 1.60 12.52 -12.68
CA ALA A 35 0.28 12.93 -13.19
C ALA A 35 0.38 14.15 -14.12
N ASP A 36 1.16 15.17 -13.76
CA ASP A 36 1.43 16.36 -14.58
C ASP A 36 2.12 16.00 -15.91
N ALA A 37 2.91 14.92 -15.91
CA ALA A 37 3.54 14.35 -17.12
C ALA A 37 2.59 13.46 -17.95
N GLY A 38 1.32 13.37 -17.59
CA GLY A 38 0.31 12.57 -18.29
C GLY A 38 0.40 11.05 -18.01
N ILE A 39 1.21 10.61 -17.06
CA ILE A 39 1.33 9.19 -16.70
C ILE A 39 0.17 8.83 -15.75
N PRO A 40 -0.65 7.80 -16.04
CA PRO A 40 -1.69 7.35 -15.11
C PRO A 40 -1.07 6.82 -13.81
N VAL A 41 -1.44 7.45 -12.69
CA VAL A 41 -0.94 7.09 -11.34
C VAL A 41 -2.07 6.57 -10.46
N GLY A 42 -1.81 5.47 -9.75
CA GLY A 42 -2.64 5.02 -8.64
C GLY A 42 -1.97 5.25 -7.29
N VAL A 43 -2.76 5.45 -6.23
CA VAL A 43 -2.28 5.44 -4.85
C VAL A 43 -2.55 4.09 -4.21
N MET A 44 -1.63 3.61 -3.40
CA MET A 44 -1.80 2.35 -2.66
C MET A 44 -1.61 2.58 -1.17
N LEU A 45 -2.66 2.38 -0.38
CA LEU A 45 -2.58 2.36 1.08
C LEU A 45 -2.05 0.99 1.50
N ALA A 46 -0.73 0.85 1.41
CA ALA A 46 -0.01 -0.40 1.65
C ALA A 46 1.22 -0.15 2.54
N PRO A 47 1.22 -0.66 3.78
CA PRO A 47 0.13 -1.40 4.43
C PRO A 47 -0.91 -0.50 5.10
N VAL A 48 -2.15 -0.97 5.20
CA VAL A 48 -3.10 -0.57 6.25
C VAL A 48 -2.72 -1.30 7.54
N ILE A 49 -2.51 -0.54 8.61
CA ILE A 49 -2.15 -0.98 9.95
C ILE A 49 -3.32 -0.58 10.87
N PRO A 50 -4.24 -1.50 11.18
CA PRO A 50 -5.42 -1.21 11.99
C PRO A 50 -5.06 -0.65 13.37
N GLY A 51 -5.72 0.43 13.76
CA GLY A 51 -5.44 1.14 15.01
C GLY A 51 -4.28 2.13 14.94
N LEU A 52 -3.63 2.25 13.77
CA LEU A 52 -2.52 3.18 13.55
C LEU A 52 -2.76 4.18 12.42
N ASN A 53 -3.07 3.71 11.21
CA ASN A 53 -3.26 4.57 10.02
C ASN A 53 -4.62 4.41 9.33
N ASP A 54 -5.48 3.51 9.82
CA ASP A 54 -6.79 3.24 9.22
C ASP A 54 -7.75 4.45 9.33
N ASN A 55 -7.59 5.28 10.35
CA ASN A 55 -8.32 6.54 10.46
C ASN A 55 -7.82 7.63 9.48
N GLN A 56 -6.63 7.46 8.89
CA GLN A 56 -6.04 8.41 7.94
C GLN A 56 -6.49 8.16 6.50
N ILE A 57 -7.25 7.08 6.24
CA ILE A 57 -7.66 6.67 4.89
C ILE A 57 -8.31 7.82 4.09
N PRO A 58 -9.32 8.55 4.61
CA PRO A 58 -9.95 9.64 3.85
C PRO A 58 -8.97 10.75 3.48
N GLU A 59 -8.14 11.18 4.43
CA GLU A 59 -7.16 12.25 4.24
C GLU A 59 -6.07 11.86 3.24
N ILE A 60 -5.58 10.62 3.32
CA ILE A 60 -4.59 10.10 2.37
C ILE A 60 -5.16 10.10 0.95
N LEU A 61 -6.40 9.63 0.79
CA LEU A 61 -7.08 9.58 -0.50
C LEU A 61 -7.37 10.97 -1.05
N GLU A 62 -7.83 11.91 -0.23
CA GLU A 62 -8.03 13.31 -0.61
C GLU A 62 -6.75 13.92 -1.18
N ARG A 63 -5.65 13.87 -0.40
CA ARG A 63 -4.35 14.41 -0.83
C ARG A 63 -3.81 13.72 -2.07
N ALA A 64 -4.01 12.41 -2.20
CA ALA A 64 -3.59 11.66 -3.39
C ALA A 64 -4.40 12.06 -4.62
N ARG A 65 -5.72 12.27 -4.47
CA ARG A 65 -6.60 12.72 -5.55
C ARG A 65 -6.23 14.13 -6.02
N GLU A 66 -5.97 15.04 -5.07
CA GLU A 66 -5.46 16.39 -5.34
C GLU A 66 -4.11 16.38 -6.08
N ALA A 67 -3.25 15.41 -5.75
CA ALA A 67 -2.00 15.19 -6.47
C ALA A 67 -2.18 14.54 -7.85
N GLY A 68 -3.40 14.18 -8.27
CA GLY A 68 -3.68 13.62 -9.59
C GLY A 68 -3.67 12.10 -9.68
N ALA A 69 -3.72 11.38 -8.55
CA ALA A 69 -3.97 9.94 -8.57
C ALA A 69 -5.37 9.66 -9.11
N ARG A 70 -5.48 8.66 -9.99
CA ARG A 70 -6.72 8.26 -10.66
C ARG A 70 -7.37 7.02 -10.07
N SER A 71 -6.56 6.08 -9.58
CA SER A 71 -7.03 4.86 -8.93
C SER A 71 -6.49 4.74 -7.51
N ALA A 72 -7.20 3.97 -6.68
CA ALA A 72 -6.81 3.69 -5.31
C ALA A 72 -6.92 2.19 -5.01
N SER A 73 -6.00 1.68 -4.19
CA SER A 73 -6.11 0.34 -3.61
C SER A 73 -5.57 0.35 -2.18
N MET A 74 -5.91 -0.67 -1.41
CA MET A 74 -5.37 -0.88 -0.06
C MET A 74 -5.06 -2.35 0.18
N ILE A 75 -4.07 -2.63 1.03
CA ILE A 75 -3.77 -3.99 1.49
C ILE A 75 -3.58 -3.98 3.00
N LEU A 76 -4.09 -4.99 3.69
CA LEU A 76 -3.84 -5.18 5.12
C LEU A 76 -2.36 -5.56 5.36
N LEU A 77 -1.77 -5.07 6.45
CA LEU A 77 -0.47 -5.51 6.93
C LEU A 77 -0.42 -7.04 7.07
N ARG A 78 0.61 -7.67 6.51
CA ARG A 78 0.71 -9.13 6.41
C ARG A 78 1.41 -9.80 7.58
N LEU A 79 2.46 -9.17 8.12
CA LEU A 79 3.39 -9.74 9.10
C LEU A 79 3.64 -11.26 8.94
N PRO A 80 4.34 -11.70 7.88
CA PRO A 80 4.91 -13.04 7.88
C PRO A 80 5.71 -13.30 9.15
N GLU A 81 5.72 -14.54 9.64
CA GLU A 81 6.31 -14.92 10.93
C GLU A 81 7.76 -14.44 11.11
N ALA A 82 8.58 -14.52 10.05
CA ALA A 82 9.97 -14.06 10.07
C ALA A 82 10.14 -12.55 10.36
N VAL A 83 9.11 -11.73 10.15
CA VAL A 83 9.17 -10.27 10.37
C VAL A 83 8.27 -9.79 11.51
N ASP A 84 7.42 -10.65 12.07
CA ASP A 84 6.48 -10.30 13.14
C ASP A 84 7.20 -9.82 14.41
N ALA A 85 8.19 -10.59 14.89
CA ALA A 85 8.97 -10.23 16.08
C ALA A 85 9.73 -8.90 15.92
N VAL A 86 10.28 -8.65 14.72
CA VAL A 86 11.00 -7.39 14.42
C VAL A 86 10.05 -6.21 14.40
N PHE A 87 8.87 -6.39 13.79
CA PHE A 87 7.84 -5.36 13.77
C PHE A 87 7.34 -5.03 15.17
N GLU A 88 7.00 -6.03 15.97
CA GLU A 88 6.52 -5.83 17.35
C GLU A 88 7.57 -5.11 18.21
N SER A 89 8.83 -5.57 18.17
CA SER A 89 9.92 -4.95 18.93
C SER A 89 10.06 -3.46 18.59
N ARG A 90 10.10 -3.11 17.29
CA ARG A 90 10.20 -1.71 16.85
C ARG A 90 8.96 -0.90 17.20
N LEU A 91 7.78 -1.49 17.08
CA LEU A 91 6.52 -0.82 17.42
C LEU A 91 6.47 -0.47 18.91
N ARG A 92 6.92 -1.37 19.78
CA ARG A 92 7.03 -1.13 21.23
C ARG A 92 8.08 -0.08 21.57
N GLU A 93 9.20 -0.05 20.84
CA GLU A 93 10.26 0.95 21.02
C GLU A 93 9.79 2.36 20.59
N THR A 94 9.16 2.46 19.43
CA THR A 94 8.83 3.75 18.80
C THR A 94 7.46 4.31 19.19
N LEU A 95 6.49 3.44 19.46
CA LEU A 95 5.10 3.79 19.76
C LEU A 95 4.56 2.95 20.93
N PRO A 96 5.20 2.98 22.12
CA PRO A 96 4.88 2.09 23.23
C PRO A 96 3.41 2.15 23.66
N LEU A 97 2.84 3.36 23.71
CA LEU A 97 1.45 3.58 24.13
C LEU A 97 0.40 3.10 23.11
N ARG A 98 0.82 2.77 21.87
CA ARG A 98 -0.07 2.28 20.82
C ARG A 98 0.17 0.82 20.46
N ALA A 99 1.28 0.23 20.88
CA ALA A 99 1.72 -1.10 20.43
C ALA A 99 0.67 -2.18 20.67
N ASP A 100 0.19 -2.33 21.91
CA ASP A 100 -0.80 -3.37 22.23
C ASP A 100 -2.11 -3.18 21.48
N ARG A 101 -2.56 -1.93 21.33
CA ARG A 101 -3.76 -1.62 20.54
C ARG A 101 -3.57 -2.09 19.10
N VAL A 102 -2.47 -1.72 18.46
CA VAL A 102 -2.20 -2.08 17.05
C VAL A 102 -2.13 -3.60 16.87
N LEU A 103 -1.43 -4.31 17.76
CA LEU A 103 -1.30 -5.76 17.69
C LEU A 103 -2.67 -6.46 17.85
N HIS A 104 -3.45 -6.07 18.86
CA HIS A 104 -4.79 -6.62 19.07
C HIS A 104 -5.74 -6.31 17.89
N GLN A 105 -5.67 -5.10 17.32
CA GLN A 105 -6.51 -4.77 16.17
C GLN A 105 -6.10 -5.55 14.91
N LEU A 106 -4.80 -5.83 14.73
CA LEU A 106 -4.33 -6.67 13.64
C LEU A 106 -4.84 -8.12 13.78
N GLU A 107 -4.78 -8.68 14.98
CA GLU A 107 -5.33 -10.00 15.28
C GLU A 107 -6.85 -10.05 15.05
N ALA A 108 -7.58 -9.02 15.48
CA ALA A 108 -9.01 -8.90 15.23
C ALA A 108 -9.35 -8.89 13.72
N CYS A 109 -8.50 -8.25 12.91
CA CYS A 109 -8.61 -8.26 11.44
C CYS A 109 -8.18 -9.58 10.79
N ARG A 110 -7.73 -10.58 11.56
CA ARG A 110 -7.21 -11.86 11.07
C ARG A 110 -7.74 -13.07 11.84
N GLY A 111 -8.86 -12.93 12.54
CA GLY A 111 -9.49 -14.02 13.28
C GLY A 111 -8.65 -14.54 14.45
N GLY A 112 -7.98 -13.62 15.16
CA GLY A 112 -7.16 -13.93 16.35
C GLY A 112 -5.72 -14.33 16.05
N LYS A 113 -5.25 -14.16 14.81
CA LYS A 113 -3.88 -14.51 14.38
C LYS A 113 -3.15 -13.28 13.85
N ARG A 114 -1.82 -13.24 13.92
CA ARG A 114 -1.03 -12.15 13.32
C ARG A 114 -0.72 -12.33 11.84
N HIS A 115 -0.77 -13.57 11.34
CA HIS A 115 -0.45 -13.93 9.96
C HIS A 115 -1.47 -14.90 9.36
N THR A 116 -1.77 -14.75 8.07
CA THR A 116 -2.57 -15.69 7.29
C THR A 116 -1.85 -15.99 5.97
N PRO A 117 -1.18 -17.15 5.82
CA PRO A 117 -0.36 -17.43 4.64
C PRO A 117 -1.18 -17.77 3.38
N SER A 118 -2.47 -18.12 3.55
CA SER A 118 -3.33 -18.57 2.46
C SER A 118 -3.40 -17.55 1.31
N PHE A 119 -3.20 -18.05 0.08
CA PHE A 119 -3.33 -17.24 -1.13
C PHE A 119 -4.72 -16.59 -1.20
N GLY A 120 -4.79 -15.37 -1.75
CA GLY A 120 -6.00 -14.55 -1.77
C GLY A 120 -6.39 -13.91 -0.42
N LYS A 121 -6.10 -14.55 0.71
CA LYS A 121 -6.44 -14.03 2.06
C LYS A 121 -5.34 -13.19 2.69
N ARG A 122 -4.09 -13.34 2.23
CA ARG A 122 -2.95 -12.62 2.81
C ARG A 122 -3.05 -11.09 2.69
N MET A 123 -3.65 -10.57 1.62
CA MET A 123 -3.73 -9.13 1.33
C MET A 123 -4.96 -8.43 1.94
N THR A 124 -5.92 -9.21 2.44
CA THR A 124 -7.17 -8.71 3.01
C THR A 124 -7.30 -9.17 4.47
N GLY A 125 -8.27 -8.60 5.18
CA GLY A 125 -8.63 -8.96 6.55
C GLY A 125 -10.00 -9.64 6.62
N SER A 126 -10.46 -9.82 7.85
CA SER A 126 -11.79 -10.33 8.18
C SER A 126 -12.30 -9.70 9.47
N GLY A 127 -13.54 -10.00 9.84
CA GLY A 127 -14.16 -9.49 11.06
C GLY A 127 -14.72 -8.07 10.93
N ALA A 128 -15.43 -7.63 11.97
CA ALA A 128 -16.18 -6.37 11.95
C ALA A 128 -15.29 -5.15 11.71
N ARG A 129 -14.08 -5.13 12.30
CA ARG A 129 -13.12 -4.04 12.10
C ARG A 129 -12.68 -3.91 10.65
N TRP A 130 -12.28 -5.02 10.01
CA TRP A 130 -11.83 -4.97 8.63
C TRP A 130 -12.95 -4.51 7.70
N ARG A 131 -14.19 -4.98 7.91
CA ARG A 131 -15.36 -4.49 7.16
C ARG A 131 -15.58 -2.99 7.31
N ALA A 132 -15.41 -2.44 8.52
CA ALA A 132 -15.52 -1.00 8.72
C ALA A 132 -14.41 -0.21 7.98
N ILE A 133 -13.19 -0.75 7.95
CA ILE A 133 -12.08 -0.19 7.18
C ILE A 133 -12.36 -0.24 5.66
N GLU A 134 -12.86 -1.37 5.15
CA GLU A 134 -13.30 -1.54 3.76
C GLU A 134 -14.38 -0.53 3.39
N GLN A 135 -15.43 -0.41 4.20
CA GLN A 135 -16.50 0.57 3.96
C GLN A 135 -15.97 2.00 3.96
N LEU A 136 -15.10 2.36 4.89
CA LEU A 136 -14.48 3.69 4.93
C LEU A 136 -13.67 3.98 3.66
N PHE A 137 -12.88 3.01 3.22
CA PHE A 137 -12.11 3.10 1.99
C PHE A 137 -13.01 3.23 0.76
N GLU A 138 -13.97 2.33 0.59
CA GLU A 138 -14.92 2.31 -0.54
C GLU A 138 -15.70 3.62 -0.64
N LYS A 139 -16.24 4.10 0.49
CA LYS A 139 -16.97 5.38 0.52
C LYS A 139 -16.09 6.59 0.25
N SER A 140 -14.82 6.55 0.65
CA SER A 140 -13.87 7.61 0.32
C SER A 140 -13.50 7.60 -1.16
N VAL A 141 -13.26 6.42 -1.73
CA VAL A 141 -12.97 6.22 -3.16
C VAL A 141 -14.14 6.72 -4.03
N GLU A 142 -15.37 6.32 -3.68
CA GLU A 142 -16.61 6.75 -4.35
C GLU A 142 -16.79 8.27 -4.27
N ARG A 143 -16.72 8.84 -3.06
CA ARG A 143 -16.90 10.28 -2.82
C ARG A 143 -15.89 11.15 -3.59
N LEU A 144 -14.65 10.69 -3.71
CA LEU A 144 -13.56 11.44 -4.34
C LEU A 144 -13.45 11.19 -5.86
N GLY A 145 -14.33 10.35 -6.42
CA GLY A 145 -14.36 10.05 -7.84
C GLY A 145 -13.05 9.43 -8.34
N PHE A 146 -12.51 8.48 -7.57
CA PHE A 146 -11.43 7.62 -8.08
C PHE A 146 -12.01 6.70 -9.15
N GLU A 147 -11.30 6.59 -10.25
CA GLU A 147 -11.59 5.65 -11.32
C GLU A 147 -11.34 4.22 -10.80
N GLY A 148 -12.20 3.28 -11.24
CA GLY A 148 -12.01 1.86 -10.98
C GLY A 148 -10.70 1.35 -11.58
N HIS A 149 -10.43 0.05 -11.39
CA HIS A 149 -9.23 -0.56 -11.93
C HIS A 149 -9.22 -0.51 -13.47
N GLU A 150 -8.53 0.47 -14.04
CA GLU A 150 -8.29 0.53 -15.47
C GLU A 150 -7.49 -0.73 -15.87
N PRO A 151 -7.97 -1.55 -16.83
CA PRO A 151 -7.22 -2.72 -17.26
C PRO A 151 -5.83 -2.30 -17.71
N MET A 152 -4.82 -3.05 -17.32
CA MET A 152 -3.48 -2.84 -17.87
C MET A 152 -3.59 -3.00 -19.38
N PRO A 153 -3.06 -2.06 -20.19
CA PRO A 153 -2.91 -2.32 -21.61
C PRO A 153 -2.14 -3.62 -21.75
N GLU A 154 -2.62 -4.51 -22.61
CA GLU A 154 -1.95 -5.80 -22.81
C GLU A 154 -0.47 -5.52 -23.09
N PRO A 155 0.45 -6.15 -22.33
CA PRO A 155 1.85 -5.98 -22.61
C PRO A 155 2.05 -6.34 -24.07
N SER A 156 2.59 -5.40 -24.86
CA SER A 156 3.03 -5.69 -26.21
C SER A 156 3.83 -6.99 -26.14
N PRO A 157 3.49 -8.02 -26.95
CA PRO A 157 4.23 -9.27 -26.91
C PRO A 157 5.65 -8.89 -27.27
N PHE A 158 6.51 -8.85 -26.25
CA PHE A 158 7.90 -8.52 -26.41
C PHE A 158 8.45 -9.46 -27.48
N ARG A 159 8.68 -8.92 -28.69
CA ARG A 159 9.32 -9.67 -29.76
C ARG A 159 10.80 -9.36 -29.62
N ARG A 160 11.59 -10.37 -29.24
CA ARG A 160 13.03 -10.31 -29.50
C ARG A 160 13.19 -9.93 -30.97
N ALA A 161 14.04 -8.96 -31.28
CA ALA A 161 14.46 -8.73 -32.65
C ALA A 161 14.88 -10.09 -33.22
N SER A 162 14.30 -10.49 -34.35
CA SER A 162 14.74 -11.66 -35.10
C SER A 162 16.24 -11.52 -35.34
N GLN A 163 16.99 -12.44 -34.73
CA GLN A 163 18.46 -12.54 -34.60
C GLN A 163 19.32 -11.79 -35.65
N PRO A 164 20.56 -11.46 -35.24
CA PRO A 164 21.71 -12.06 -35.89
C PRO A 164 22.27 -13.18 -35.00
N ARG A 165 22.50 -14.34 -35.61
CA ARG A 165 23.09 -15.54 -35.00
C ARG A 165 24.30 -15.17 -34.14
N GLN A 166 24.34 -15.66 -32.90
CA GLN A 166 25.57 -15.72 -32.12
C GLN A 166 26.63 -16.39 -33.01
N LEU A 167 27.69 -15.64 -33.36
CA LEU A 167 28.84 -16.22 -34.07
C LEU A 167 29.48 -17.27 -33.18
N ALA A 168 29.87 -18.40 -33.77
CA ALA A 168 30.54 -19.46 -33.04
C ALA A 168 31.82 -18.88 -32.40
N LEU A 169 31.88 -18.87 -31.07
CA LEU A 169 33.15 -18.78 -30.38
C LEU A 169 33.85 -20.11 -30.63
N PHE A 170 35.04 -20.05 -31.23
CA PHE A 170 35.89 -21.17 -31.66
C PHE A 170 35.52 -21.71 -33.06
N ALA A 171 36.18 -21.12 -34.06
CA ALA A 171 36.48 -21.74 -35.34
C ALA A 171 37.89 -22.37 -35.25
#